data_AF-A0A945R247-F1
#
_entry.id   AF-A0A945R247-F1
#
_cell.length_a   1.000
_cell.length_b   1.000
_cell.length_c   1.000
_cell.angle_alpha   90.00
_cell.angle_beta   90.00
_cell.angle_gamma   90.00
#
_symmetry.space_group_name_H-M   'P 1'
#
loop_
_entity.id
_entity.type
_entity.pdbx_description
1 polymer ?
#
loop_
_entity_poly.entity_id
_entity_poly.type
_entity_poly.pdbx_seq_one_letter_code
_entity_poly.pdbx_strand_id
1 'polypeptide(L)' 'SAGYVQSDYGTDRDSQPQMYLHPFGEGEVLYLSLGHCTGKHDMKPMVEVVPVIRGSWNNPVYYELLRRGIRWGVGDL' A
#
# COMPACT_ATOMS: atom_id res chain seq x y z
N SER A 1 -18.26 -11.90 -0.97
CA SER A 1 -18.58 -10.50 -1.26
C SER A 1 -18.19 -10.22 -2.71
N ALA A 2 -19.03 -9.54 -3.49
CA ALA A 2 -18.76 -9.20 -4.90
C ALA A 2 -18.06 -7.83 -5.06
N GLY A 3 -17.28 -7.43 -4.06
CA GLY A 3 -16.74 -6.07 -3.94
C GLY A 3 -15.25 -5.93 -4.30
N TYR A 4 -14.53 -7.03 -4.50
CA TYR A 4 -13.15 -6.99 -4.98
C TYR A 4 -13.15 -7.46 -6.43
N VAL A 5 -12.94 -6.53 -7.36
CA VAL A 5 -12.57 -6.91 -8.73
C VAL A 5 -11.29 -7.73 -8.58
N GLN A 6 -11.34 -9.01 -8.94
CA GLN A 6 -10.10 -9.78 -9.13
C GLN A 6 -9.42 -9.19 -10.35
N SER A 7 -8.50 -8.26 -10.12
CA SER A 7 -7.52 -7.87 -11.11
C SER A 7 -6.61 -9.08 -11.34
N ASP A 8 -6.42 -9.45 -12.60
CA ASP A 8 -5.46 -10.47 -13.00
C ASP A 8 -4.05 -9.89 -12.88
N TYR A 9 -3.56 -9.81 -11.65
CA TYR A 9 -2.23 -9.27 -11.35
C TYR A 9 -1.10 -10.23 -11.75
N GLY A 10 -1.40 -11.41 -12.29
CA GLY A 10 -0.42 -12.48 -12.54
C GLY A 10 0.27 -12.88 -11.24
N THR A 11 -0.29 -13.84 -10.51
CA THR A 11 0.35 -14.42 -9.31
C THR A 11 1.47 -15.39 -9.67
N ASP A 12 1.69 -15.64 -10.96
CA ASP A 12 2.67 -16.53 -11.59
C ASP A 12 4.04 -15.85 -11.82
N ARG A 13 4.23 -14.64 -11.27
CA ARG A 13 5.48 -13.89 -11.41
C ARG A 13 6.42 -14.15 -10.24
N ASP A 14 7.72 -14.27 -10.54
CA ASP A 14 8.77 -14.44 -9.52
C ASP A 14 8.91 -13.23 -8.57
N SER A 15 8.40 -12.06 -8.96
CA SER A 15 8.39 -10.86 -8.12
C SER A 15 7.21 -9.94 -8.43
N GLN A 16 6.81 -9.15 -7.43
CA GLN A 16 5.76 -8.12 -7.53
C GLN A 16 6.32 -6.76 -7.11
N PRO A 17 6.15 -5.71 -7.94
CA PRO A 17 6.65 -4.39 -7.61
C PRO A 17 5.96 -3.85 -6.34
N GLN A 18 6.77 -3.42 -5.38
CA GLN A 18 6.28 -2.83 -4.13
C GLN A 18 6.23 -1.30 -4.17
N MET A 19 7.00 -0.69 -5.09
CA MET A 19 7.02 0.74 -5.33
C MET A 19 7.42 0.99 -6.79
N TYR A 20 6.68 1.84 -7.52
CA TYR A 20 6.97 2.18 -8.91
C TYR A 20 6.34 3.51 -9.33
N LEU A 21 6.85 4.09 -10.42
CA LEU A 21 6.26 5.24 -11.10
C LEU A 21 5.43 4.77 -12.29
N HIS A 22 4.26 5.36 -12.45
CA HIS A 22 3.37 5.13 -13.58
C HIS A 22 3.16 6.43 -14.35
N PRO A 23 3.60 6.52 -15.61
CA PRO A 23 3.33 7.69 -16.44
C PRO A 23 1.83 7.86 -16.69
N PHE A 24 1.32 9.07 -16.49
CA PHE A 24 -0.09 9.41 -16.71
C PHE A 24 -0.24 10.88 -17.14
N GLY A 25 -0.72 11.10 -18.37
CA GLY A 25 -0.80 12.44 -18.95
C GLY A 25 0.59 13.08 -19.09
N GLU A 26 0.73 14.31 -18.60
CA GLU A 26 2.00 15.06 -18.60
C GLU A 26 2.87 14.79 -17.36
N GLY A 27 2.45 13.89 -16.46
CA GLY A 27 3.14 13.58 -15.22
C GLY A 27 3.22 12.09 -14.93
N GLU A 28 3.48 11.76 -13.67
CA GLU A 28 3.58 10.38 -13.20
C GLU A 28 2.89 10.22 -11.84
N VAL A 29 2.53 8.98 -11.51
CA VAL A 29 1.95 8.58 -10.22
C VAL A 29 2.90 7.61 -9.52
N LEU A 30 3.28 7.92 -8.29
CA LEU A 30 4.01 7.00 -7.43
C LEU A 30 3.03 6.03 -6.75
N TYR A 31 3.20 4.75 -7.02
CA TYR A 31 2.54 3.66 -6.29
C TYR A 31 3.46 3.10 -5.22
N LEU A 32 2.94 2.87 -4.01
CA LEU A 32 3.62 2.21 -2.90
C LEU A 32 2.65 1.22 -2.24
N SER A 33 2.93 -0.08 -2.36
CA SER A 33 2.02 -1.17 -1.94
C SER A 33 2.04 -1.43 -0.42
N LEU A 34 3.03 -0.88 0.29
CA LEU A 34 3.15 -1.02 1.75
C LEU A 34 2.14 -0.11 2.48
N GLY A 35 1.74 -0.50 3.69
CA GLY A 35 0.87 0.32 4.55
C GLY A 35 -0.36 -0.37 5.11
N HIS A 36 -0.56 -1.65 4.82
CA HIS A 36 -1.65 -2.41 5.43
C HIS A 36 -1.57 -2.38 6.96
N CYS A 37 -2.71 -2.12 7.59
CA CYS A 37 -2.95 -2.30 9.02
C CYS A 37 -4.18 -3.18 9.19
N THR A 38 -4.18 -3.99 10.24
CA THR A 38 -5.39 -4.66 10.72
C THR A 38 -5.97 -3.84 11.86
N GLY A 39 -7.12 -3.23 11.61
CA GLY A 39 -7.93 -2.54 12.60
C GLY A 39 -8.73 -3.51 13.47
N LYS A 40 -9.16 -3.01 14.64
CA LYS A 40 -9.86 -3.82 15.65
C LYS A 40 -11.10 -4.56 15.15
N HIS A 41 -11.76 -4.10 14.09
CA HIS A 41 -13.02 -4.66 13.61
C HIS A 41 -12.93 -5.27 12.20
N ASP A 42 -11.72 -5.40 11.64
CA ASP A 42 -11.51 -5.82 10.24
C ASP A 42 -11.85 -7.29 10.00
N MET A 43 -11.86 -8.10 11.07
CA MET A 43 -12.11 -9.54 11.00
C MET A 43 -13.58 -9.93 11.22
N LYS A 44 -14.51 -8.96 11.27
CA LYS A 44 -15.93 -9.27 11.43
C LYS A 44 -16.51 -9.98 10.20
N PRO A 45 -17.42 -10.96 10.38
CA PRO A 45 -17.99 -11.44 11.64
C PRO A 45 -17.20 -12.57 12.33
N MET A 46 -16.05 -12.99 11.78
CA MET A 46 -15.28 -14.11 12.31
C MET A 46 -14.73 -13.82 13.71
N VAL A 47 -14.31 -12.57 13.95
CA VAL A 47 -13.82 -12.08 15.25
C VAL A 47 -14.38 -10.68 15.51
N GLU A 48 -14.98 -10.49 16.69
CA GLU A 48 -15.62 -9.21 17.06
C GLU A 48 -14.60 -8.08 17.30
N VAL A 49 -13.47 -8.42 17.95
CA VAL A 49 -12.33 -7.54 18.19
C VAL A 49 -11.01 -8.31 18.00
N VAL A 50 -10.18 -7.88 17.05
CA VAL A 50 -8.84 -8.42 16.79
C VAL A 50 -7.76 -7.44 17.29
N PRO A 51 -6.56 -7.92 17.68
CA PRO A 51 -5.44 -7.03 17.97
C PRO A 51 -5.13 -6.10 16.79
N VAL A 52 -4.77 -4.85 17.09
CA VAL A 52 -4.35 -3.90 16.06
C VAL A 52 -2.95 -4.28 15.58
N ILE A 53 -2.82 -4.54 14.29
CA ILE A 53 -1.53 -4.84 13.65
C ILE A 53 -1.17 -3.67 12.75
N ARG A 54 -0.05 -3.01 13.03
CA ARG A 54 0.39 -1.81 12.31
C ARG A 54 1.30 -2.10 11.11
N GLY A 55 1.77 -3.34 10.93
CA GLY A 55 2.58 -3.73 9.77
C GLY A 55 3.75 -2.78 9.51
N SER A 56 3.84 -2.29 8.27
CA SER A 56 4.90 -1.36 7.81
C SER A 56 5.00 -0.08 8.66
N TRP A 57 3.93 0.35 9.31
CA TRP A 57 3.90 1.55 10.15
C TRP A 57 4.74 1.46 11.42
N ASN A 58 5.21 0.27 11.79
CA ASN A 58 6.18 0.11 12.88
C ASN A 58 7.64 0.28 12.41
N ASN A 59 7.89 0.31 11.11
CA ASN A 59 9.23 0.41 10.56
C ASN A 59 9.56 1.87 10.17
N PRO A 60 10.64 2.48 10.71
CA PRO A 60 11.02 3.85 10.36
C PRO A 60 11.29 4.04 8.86
N VAL A 61 11.74 3.00 8.15
CA VAL A 61 11.97 3.03 6.69
C VAL A 61 10.67 3.34 5.93
N TYR A 62 9.52 2.85 6.40
CA TYR A 62 8.25 3.12 5.75
C TYR A 62 7.92 4.62 5.78
N TYR A 63 8.17 5.30 6.90
CA TYR A 63 7.99 6.75 6.98
C TYR A 63 8.96 7.51 6.07
N GLU A 64 10.19 7.01 5.89
CA GLU A 64 11.14 7.62 4.95
C GLU A 64 10.66 7.51 3.50
N LEU A 65 10.12 6.36 3.10
CA LEU A 65 9.51 6.19 1.77
C LEU A 65 8.34 7.15 1.56
N LEU A 66 7.46 7.29 2.56
CA LEU A 66 6.35 8.25 2.50
C LEU A 66 6.83 9.70 2.39
N ARG A 67 7.80 10.12 3.21
CA ARG A 67 8.34 11.48 3.18
C ARG A 67 9.00 11.81 1.84
N ARG A 68 9.77 10.87 1.27
CA ARG A 68 10.38 11.04 -0.05
C ARG A 68 9.33 11.07 -1.15
N GLY A 69 8.35 10.18 -1.09
CA GLY A 69 7.25 10.14 -2.06
C GLY A 69 6.44 11.44 -2.07
N ILE A 70 6.14 11.99 -0.89
CA ILE A 70 5.43 13.28 -0.77
C ILE A 70 6.29 14.42 -1.32
N ARG A 71 7.57 14.52 -0.92
CA ARG A 71 8.47 15.56 -1.45
C ARG A 71 8.60 15.50 -2.98
N TRP A 72 8.76 14.30 -3.52
CA TRP A 72 8.74 14.08 -4.96
C TRP A 72 7.42 14.56 -5.59
N GLY A 73 6.27 14.17 -5.02
CA GLY A 73 4.95 14.51 -5.56
C GLY A 73 4.61 16.00 -5.52
N VAL A 74 5.25 16.78 -4.65
CA VAL A 74 5.10 18.25 -4.58
C VAL A 74 6.21 19.00 -5.32
N GLY A 75 7.17 18.31 -5.94
CA GLY A 75 8.29 18.92 -6.65
C GLY A 75 9.40 19.50 -5.76
N ASP A 76 9.54 19.01 -4.52
CA ASP A 76 10.50 19.45 -3.50
C ASP A 76 11.54 18.35 -3.17
N LEU A 77 11.89 17.53 -4.17
CA LEU A 77 12.91 16.49 -4.00
C LEU A 77 14.30 17.00 -4.39
#